data_AF-A0A370H5V5-F1
#
_entry.id   AF-A0A370H5V5-F1
#
_cell.length_a   1.000
_cell.length_b   1.000
_cell.length_c   1.000
_cell.angle_alpha   90.00
_cell.angle_beta   90.00
_cell.angle_gamma   90.00
#
_symmetry.space_group_name_H-M   'P 1'
#
loop_
_entity.id
_entity.type
_entity.pdbx_description
1 polymer ?
#
loop_
_entity_poly.entity_id
_entity_poly.type
_entity_poly.pdbx_seq_one_letter_code
_entity_poly.pdbx_strand_id
1 'polypeptide(L)' 'MTDTPREEHPAPSPRRSDGPARGRSRSSAEAARLARIFGDTLPQTTSDERGPDGERPVSSDDWLRSQVPPHHG' A
#
# COMPACT_ATOMS: atom_id res chain seq x y z
N MET A 1 44.73 4.78 3.33
CA MET A 1 43.49 5.55 3.10
C MET A 1 42.52 4.59 2.43
N THR A 2 41.61 3.99 3.20
CA THR A 2 40.69 2.97 2.69
C THR A 2 39.50 3.65 2.05
N ASP A 3 39.32 3.45 0.75
CA ASP A 3 38.15 3.91 0.01
C ASP A 3 37.17 2.73 -0.08
N THR A 4 36.09 2.80 0.70
CA THR A 4 35.02 1.80 0.66
C THR A 4 34.01 2.24 -0.40
N PRO A 5 33.80 1.48 -1.50
CA PRO A 5 32.77 1.83 -2.46
C PRO A 5 31.40 1.65 -1.79
N ARG A 6 30.60 2.73 -1.83
CA ARG A 6 29.23 2.79 -1.34
C ARG A 6 28.36 1.81 -2.12
N GLU A 7 27.91 0.75 -1.46
CA GLU A 7 26.87 -0.13 -2.02
C GLU A 7 25.62 0.72 -2.31
N GLU A 8 25.31 0.88 -3.60
CA GLU A 8 24.02 1.41 -4.05
C GLU A 8 22.94 0.43 -3.58
N HIS A 9 22.18 0.83 -2.57
CA HIS A 9 20.95 0.15 -2.22
C HIS A 9 19.99 0.24 -3.43
N PRO A 10 19.55 -0.90 -4.00
CA PRO A 10 18.53 -0.86 -5.05
C PRO A 10 17.26 -0.23 -4.49
N ALA A 11 16.67 0.68 -5.26
CA ALA A 11 15.43 1.37 -4.91
C ALA A 11 14.37 0.37 -4.40
N PRO A 12 13.59 0.71 -3.36
CA PRO A 12 12.51 -0.15 -2.92
C PRO A 12 11.56 -0.35 -4.10
N SER A 13 11.44 -1.60 -4.57
CA SER A 13 10.46 -1.97 -5.59
C SER A 13 9.09 -1.41 -5.20
N PRO A 14 8.29 -0.86 -6.13
CA PRO A 14 6.98 -0.34 -5.78
C PRO A 14 6.22 -1.48 -5.12
N ARG A 15 5.85 -1.30 -3.85
CA ARG A 15 4.99 -2.24 -3.14
C ARG A 15 3.78 -2.41 -4.04
N ARG A 16 3.65 -3.59 -4.66
CA ARG A 16 2.45 -3.96 -5.39
C ARG A 16 1.34 -3.77 -4.37
N SER A 17 0.51 -2.75 -4.59
CA SER A 17 -0.74 -2.66 -3.84
C SER A 17 -1.58 -3.79 -4.38
N ASP A 18 -1.47 -4.96 -3.77
CA ASP A 18 -2.48 -6.01 -3.82
C ASP A 18 -3.70 -5.45 -3.07
N GLY A 19 -4.40 -4.50 -3.70
CA GLY A 19 -5.83 -4.38 -3.43
C GLY A 19 -6.44 -5.75 -3.76
N PRO A 20 -7.41 -6.24 -2.97
CA PRO A 20 -8.01 -7.54 -3.24
C PRO A 20 -8.63 -7.48 -4.63
N ALA A 21 -7.96 -8.10 -5.60
CA ALA A 21 -8.49 -8.32 -6.92
C ALA A 21 -9.75 -9.15 -6.72
N ARG A 22 -10.92 -8.52 -6.86
CA ARG A 22 -12.23 -9.18 -6.79
C ARG A 22 -12.14 -10.46 -7.64
N GLY A 23 -12.15 -11.62 -6.99
CA GLY A 23 -12.22 -12.93 -7.63
C GLY A 23 -10.97 -13.82 -7.63
N ARG A 24 -9.79 -13.39 -7.16
CA ARG A 24 -8.68 -14.37 -6.96
C ARG A 24 -8.84 -15.09 -5.63
N SER A 25 -9.27 -16.35 -5.67
CA SER A 25 -9.17 -17.24 -4.51
C SER A 25 -7.72 -17.30 -4.04
N ARG A 26 -7.48 -17.05 -2.75
CA ARG A 26 -6.13 -17.13 -2.17
C ARG A 26 -5.62 -18.56 -2.30
N SER A 27 -4.32 -18.70 -2.56
CA SER A 27 -3.71 -20.04 -2.54
C SER A 27 -3.82 -20.65 -1.14
N SER A 28 -3.89 -21.99 -1.06
CA SER A 28 -3.93 -22.70 0.23
C SER A 28 -2.73 -22.37 1.13
N ALA A 29 -1.54 -22.22 0.52
CA ALA A 29 -0.34 -21.82 1.25
C ALA A 29 -0.43 -20.41 1.85
N GLU A 30 -1.04 -19.47 1.13
CA GLU A 30 -1.25 -18.11 1.61
C GLU A 30 -2.29 -18.05 2.73
N ALA A 31 -3.37 -18.82 2.62
CA ALA A 31 -4.36 -18.97 3.67
C ALA A 31 -3.73 -19.53 4.97
N ALA A 32 -2.92 -20.58 4.88
CA ALA A 32 -2.23 -21.17 6.04
C ALA A 32 -1.23 -20.19 6.69
N ARG A 33 -0.54 -19.36 5.89
CA ARG A 33 0.36 -18.33 6.42
C ARG A 33 -0.40 -17.27 7.20
N LEU A 34 -1.54 -16.81 6.68
CA LEU A 34 -2.39 -15.83 7.34
C LEU A 34 -3.00 -16.40 8.62
N ALA A 35 -3.46 -17.66 8.60
CA ALA A 35 -4.04 -18.32 9.77
C ALA A 35 -3.04 -18.45 10.93
N ARG A 36 -1.75 -18.65 10.63
CA ARG A 36 -0.69 -18.66 11.65
C ARG A 36 -0.55 -17.33 12.41
N ILE A 37 -0.88 -16.21 11.77
CA ILE A 37 -0.72 -14.86 12.32
C ILE A 37 -2.04 -14.35 12.92
N PHE A 38 -3.13 -14.55 12.20
CA PHE A 38 -4.43 -13.93 12.47
C PHE A 38 -5.49 -14.93 12.96
N GLY A 39 -5.19 -16.23 12.95
CA GLY A 39 -6.18 -17.28 13.16
C GLY A 39 -7.06 -17.52 11.93
N ASP A 40 -8.03 -18.41 12.05
CA ASP A 40 -8.85 -18.85 10.92
C ASP A 40 -9.83 -17.79 10.42
N THR A 41 -10.11 -16.78 11.26
CA THR A 41 -11.05 -15.69 10.95
C THR A 41 -10.29 -14.41 10.64
N LEU A 42 -10.40 -13.91 9.40
CA LEU A 42 -9.77 -12.66 9.01
C LEU A 42 -10.67 -11.45 9.31
N PRO A 43 -10.09 -10.33 9.79
CA PRO A 43 -10.81 -9.06 9.91
C PRO A 43 -11.47 -8.68 8.59
N GLN A 44 -12.73 -8.23 8.65
CA GLN A 44 -13.46 -7.73 7.49
C GLN A 44 -13.42 -6.21 7.50
N THR A 45 -13.08 -5.61 6.36
CA THR A 45 -13.23 -4.16 6.16
C THR A 45 -14.67 -3.83 5.79
N THR A 46 -15.23 -2.78 6.38
CA THR A 46 -16.56 -2.24 6.05
C THR A 46 -16.53 -1.51 4.71
N SER A 47 -17.69 -1.07 4.23
CA SER A 47 -17.78 -0.38 2.93
C SER A 47 -17.30 1.06 2.96
N ASP A 48 -17.37 1.72 4.12
CA ASP A 48 -16.94 3.11 4.33
C ASP A 48 -15.41 3.27 4.28
N GLU A 49 -14.65 2.23 4.64
CA GLU A 49 -13.18 2.25 4.50
C GLU A 49 -12.71 2.06 3.04
N ARG A 50 -13.62 1.68 2.14
CA ARG A 50 -13.31 1.54 0.71
C ARG A 50 -13.76 2.80 -0.02
N GLY A 51 -12.80 3.49 -0.64
CA GLY A 51 -13.10 4.56 -1.59
C GLY A 51 -13.94 4.05 -2.79
N PRO A 52 -14.65 4.95 -3.49
CA PRO A 52 -15.66 4.61 -4.49
C PRO A 52 -15.19 3.62 -5.55
N ASP A 53 -13.93 3.65 -5.96
CA ASP A 53 -13.27 2.57 -6.68
C ASP A 53 -11.83 2.53 -6.20
N GLY A 54 -11.10 1.43 -6.39
CA GLY A 54 -9.68 1.30 -5.99
C GLY A 54 -8.70 2.27 -6.70
N GLU A 55 -9.20 3.39 -7.20
CA GLU A 55 -8.48 4.53 -7.73
C GLU A 55 -7.58 5.10 -6.65
N ARG A 56 -6.28 4.95 -6.88
CA ARG A 56 -5.31 5.86 -6.28
C ARG A 56 -5.72 7.28 -6.66
N PRO A 57 -5.67 8.24 -5.74
CA PRO A 57 -5.92 9.63 -6.05
C PRO A 57 -5.08 10.06 -7.26
N VAL A 58 -5.71 10.81 -8.17
CA VAL A 58 -5.06 11.55 -9.25
C VAL A 58 -4.00 12.48 -8.64
N SER A 59 -2.79 11.97 -8.44
CA SER A 59 -1.67 12.66 -7.81
C SER A 59 -1.90 13.15 -6.36
N SER A 60 -1.23 12.52 -5.39
CA SER A 60 -1.24 12.96 -3.97
C SER A 60 -0.82 14.43 -3.79
N ASP A 61 -0.02 14.95 -4.73
CA ASP A 61 0.45 16.32 -4.74
C ASP A 61 -0.67 17.34 -5.01
N ASP A 62 -1.65 17.00 -5.85
CA ASP A 62 -2.71 17.94 -6.23
C ASP A 62 -3.68 18.17 -5.08
N TRP A 63 -3.95 17.12 -4.30
CA TRP A 63 -4.62 17.25 -3.03
C TRP A 63 -3.82 18.14 -2.06
N LEU A 64 -2.51 17.92 -1.91
CA LEU A 64 -1.68 18.72 -1.00
C LEU A 64 -1.65 20.21 -1.39
N ARG A 65 -1.54 20.52 -2.69
CA ARG A 65 -1.59 21.91 -3.20
C ARG A 65 -2.94 22.57 -2.94
N SER A 66 -4.03 21.81 -3.01
CA SER A 66 -5.37 22.32 -2.68
C SER A 66 -5.56 22.68 -1.21
N GLN A 67 -4.71 22.16 -0.32
CA GLN A 67 -4.76 22.42 1.12
C GLN A 67 -3.94 23.63 1.57
N VAL A 68 -3.28 24.34 0.64
CA VAL A 68 -2.48 25.52 1.00
C VAL A 68 -3.40 26.69 1.36
N PRO A 69 -3.31 27.26 2.58
CA PRO A 69 -4.12 28.40 2.99
C PRO A 69 -3.86 29.66 2.12
N PRO A 70 -4.87 30.53 1.93
CA PRO A 70 -4.78 31.68 1.02
C PRO A 70 -3.75 32.76 1.41
N HIS A 71 -3.21 32.71 2.64
CA HIS A 71 -2.20 33.63 3.13
C HIS A 71 -0.79 33.02 3.15
N HIS A 72 -0.59 31.87 2.51
CA HIS A 72 0.74 31.28 2.35
C HIS A 72 1.44 31.94 1.14
N GLY A 73 2.03 33.10 1.41
CA GLY A 73 2.82 33.92 0.48
C GLY A 73 3.61 34.97 1.23
#